data_AF-A0A957CCV6-F1
#
_entry.id   AF-A0A957CCV6-F1
#
_cell.length_a   1.000
_cell.length_b   1.000
_cell.length_c   1.000
_cell.angle_alpha   90.00
_cell.angle_beta   90.00
_cell.angle_gamma   90.00
#
_symmetry.space_group_name_H-M   'P 1'
#
loop_
_entity.id
_entity.type
_entity.pdbx_description
1 polymer ?
#
loop_
_entity_poly.entity_id
_entity_poly.type
_entity_poly.pdbx_seq_one_letter_code
_entity_poly.pdbx_strand_id
1 'polypeptide(L)'
;LVTMNGGVISNNSALHNGGAMEIRDELGQFILNGGEIANNSAVSLGGAIYNDQGTLTVNGGTIHSNSSDDGGGAIATNSWSHTNINAGAILTNTAVITGGAIYNQGTLTVTNSTFSGNSAATGAAVANEDGTATLTNVTISANSATANGGGVSNNTGSFTVGNSIVYGNTAPSGADCTGSITSASAGHNISSCGGGDINSDPLLQPLALNDGSNLNFALVSGSPALNAGDDAICTAADQRGNLRPVNVCDIGAYEYGIAFFISDASLTEGNSGSSQMSFIVSRSFMTNTTTTVDYATVAGTAVAGADFTAVPSTTLTFLPGTMTQTATVPILGDTFDEEDEQFTVVLGNPTGGAELGVFSATGTILDDDEPLLTINDATAVSESDAATKTAVFTVTMSITSTKVITVNFATADGTATIAGNDYTANSGTLTFNSGEPTKTVEVTILDDALDEDNEVFTVGLSNATNATISDASGQGTITDDDAPVGMRIANTSITEGNSGTTVMSFVVSLDAVSGRTITVNYATANGTAVSGSDYIAKSGTLTFTPGQTQKTINISIKGDVAFEGAETVKVNLTNGVNVTILDGQGIGTINNNDLGYFLPMIVKR
;
A
#
# COMPACT_ATOMS: atom_id res chain seq x y z
N LEU A 1 -13.18 -53.38 44.93
CA LEU A 1 -12.43 -52.37 44.14
C LEU A 1 -12.03 -52.99 42.81
N VAL A 2 -12.45 -52.34 41.72
CA VAL A 2 -11.99 -52.61 40.35
C VAL A 2 -11.38 -51.31 39.83
N THR A 3 -10.19 -51.38 39.24
CA THR A 3 -9.51 -50.22 38.65
C THR A 3 -9.15 -50.53 37.21
N MET A 4 -9.53 -49.64 36.31
CA MET A 4 -9.22 -49.65 34.89
C MET A 4 -8.23 -48.51 34.62
N ASN A 5 -7.03 -48.82 34.12
CA ASN A 5 -6.02 -47.84 33.76
C ASN A 5 -5.87 -47.83 32.23
N GLY A 6 -6.63 -46.97 31.56
CA GLY A 6 -6.80 -47.02 30.11
C GLY A 6 -7.61 -48.24 29.64
N GLY A 7 -7.54 -48.54 28.34
CA GLY A 7 -8.29 -49.64 27.71
C GLY A 7 -9.68 -49.22 27.23
N VAL A 8 -10.46 -50.18 26.72
CA VAL A 8 -11.78 -49.94 26.13
C VAL A 8 -12.79 -50.95 26.67
N ILE A 9 -13.96 -50.49 27.11
CA ILE A 9 -15.14 -51.32 27.34
C ILE A 9 -16.22 -50.90 26.34
N SER A 10 -16.54 -51.76 25.38
CA SER A 10 -17.48 -51.40 24.33
C SER A 10 -18.35 -52.52 23.81
N ASN A 11 -19.47 -52.13 23.18
CA ASN A 11 -20.39 -53.00 22.48
C ASN A 11 -21.08 -54.05 23.38
N ASN A 12 -21.32 -53.70 24.65
CA ASN A 12 -22.08 -54.53 25.57
C ASN A 12 -23.55 -54.12 25.61
N SER A 13 -24.42 -55.05 25.98
CA SER A 13 -25.85 -54.79 26.13
C SER A 13 -26.41 -55.49 27.35
N ALA A 14 -27.18 -54.76 28.16
CA ALA A 14 -27.86 -55.27 29.34
C ALA A 14 -29.38 -55.14 29.20
N LEU A 15 -30.10 -56.20 29.59
CA LEU A 15 -31.57 -56.20 29.63
C LEU A 15 -32.16 -55.32 30.76
N HIS A 16 -31.32 -54.81 31.66
CA HIS A 16 -31.76 -53.95 32.75
C HIS A 16 -30.83 -52.75 32.90
N ASN A 17 -29.86 -52.81 33.81
CA ASN A 17 -29.00 -51.68 34.13
C ASN A 17 -27.54 -51.93 33.76
N GLY A 18 -26.79 -50.85 33.51
CA GLY A 18 -25.33 -50.89 33.45
C GLY A 18 -24.81 -51.68 32.26
N GLY A 19 -25.01 -51.16 31.04
CA GLY A 19 -24.68 -51.87 29.79
C GLY A 19 -23.24 -52.39 29.74
N ALA A 20 -22.28 -51.63 30.27
CA ALA A 20 -20.91 -52.07 30.49
C ALA A 20 -20.69 -52.62 31.89
N MET A 21 -21.23 -51.96 32.93
CA MET A 21 -20.96 -52.29 34.32
C MET A 21 -22.07 -51.86 35.27
N GLU A 22 -22.24 -52.63 36.34
CA GLU A 22 -23.10 -52.30 37.48
C GLU A 22 -22.35 -52.39 38.82
N ILE A 23 -22.54 -51.40 39.70
CA ILE A 23 -21.94 -51.33 41.04
C ILE A 23 -23.05 -51.45 42.09
N ARG A 24 -23.18 -52.62 42.74
CA ARG A 24 -24.33 -52.96 43.62
C ARG A 24 -24.08 -52.88 45.13
N ASP A 25 -22.84 -52.92 45.57
CA ASP A 25 -22.48 -53.00 47.00
C ASP A 25 -22.09 -51.61 47.51
N GLU A 26 -22.49 -51.24 48.73
CA GLU A 26 -22.09 -50.00 49.40
C GLU A 26 -20.56 -49.85 49.50
N LEU A 27 -19.84 -50.98 49.58
CA LEU A 27 -18.37 -51.02 49.56
C LEU A 27 -17.79 -51.22 48.15
N GLY A 28 -18.64 -51.34 47.14
CA GLY A 28 -18.28 -51.47 45.74
C GLY A 28 -17.60 -50.21 45.24
N GLN A 29 -16.47 -50.37 44.54
CA GLN A 29 -15.73 -49.24 43.97
C GLN A 29 -15.25 -49.59 42.58
N PHE A 30 -15.52 -48.70 41.62
CA PHE A 30 -14.92 -48.73 40.29
C PHE A 30 -14.17 -47.42 40.04
N ILE A 31 -12.93 -47.54 39.57
CA ILE A 31 -12.08 -46.41 39.22
C ILE A 31 -11.66 -46.54 37.76
N LEU A 32 -12.02 -45.56 36.94
CA LEU A 32 -11.53 -45.38 35.57
C LEU A 32 -10.43 -44.32 35.58
N ASN A 33 -9.21 -44.68 35.21
CA ASN A 33 -8.08 -43.77 35.03
C ASN A 33 -7.73 -43.72 33.53
N GLY A 34 -8.31 -42.78 32.79
CA GLY A 34 -8.22 -42.75 31.33
C GLY A 34 -8.95 -43.91 30.63
N GLY A 35 -8.82 -44.00 29.31
CA GLY A 35 -9.46 -45.06 28.50
C GLY A 35 -10.83 -44.67 27.96
N GLU A 36 -11.57 -45.65 27.46
CA GLU A 36 -12.83 -45.45 26.74
C GLU A 36 -13.93 -46.41 27.23
N ILE A 37 -15.14 -45.89 27.40
CA ILE A 37 -16.35 -46.72 27.56
C ILE A 37 -17.36 -46.27 26.50
N ALA A 38 -17.60 -47.11 25.50
CA ALA A 38 -18.37 -46.69 24.34
C ALA A 38 -19.30 -47.72 23.73
N ASN A 39 -20.35 -47.26 23.07
CA ASN A 39 -21.29 -48.12 22.32
C ASN A 39 -21.93 -49.23 23.19
N ASN A 40 -22.12 -48.97 24.48
CA ASN A 40 -22.83 -49.88 25.38
C ASN A 40 -24.31 -49.48 25.48
N SER A 41 -25.18 -50.45 25.79
CA SER A 41 -26.63 -50.22 25.87
C SER A 41 -27.27 -50.87 27.10
N ALA A 42 -28.29 -50.22 27.65
CA ALA A 42 -29.11 -50.77 28.72
C ALA A 42 -30.60 -50.45 28.49
N VAL A 43 -31.49 -51.41 28.73
CA VAL A 43 -32.95 -51.21 28.59
C VAL A 43 -33.54 -50.32 29.69
N SER A 44 -32.84 -50.14 30.81
CA SER A 44 -33.30 -49.30 31.93
C SER A 44 -32.30 -48.18 32.19
N LEU A 45 -31.50 -48.27 33.25
CA LEU A 45 -30.64 -47.17 33.69
C LEU A 45 -29.17 -47.44 33.36
N GLY A 46 -28.41 -46.39 33.03
CA GLY A 46 -26.95 -46.46 32.91
C GLY A 46 -26.51 -47.23 31.66
N GLY A 47 -26.60 -46.59 30.50
CA GLY A 47 -26.24 -47.23 29.22
C GLY A 47 -24.80 -47.73 29.19
N ALA A 48 -23.88 -47.03 29.86
CA ALA A 48 -22.58 -47.57 30.23
C ALA A 48 -22.56 -48.11 31.66
N ILE A 49 -22.73 -47.23 32.65
CA ILE A 49 -22.51 -47.57 34.06
C ILE A 49 -23.77 -47.29 34.86
N TYR A 50 -24.21 -48.27 35.64
CA TYR A 50 -25.20 -48.07 36.70
C TYR A 50 -24.54 -48.21 38.07
N ASN A 51 -24.59 -47.14 38.86
CA ASN A 51 -24.10 -47.12 40.23
C ASN A 51 -25.28 -47.14 41.21
N ASP A 52 -25.56 -48.30 41.79
CA ASP A 52 -26.69 -48.48 42.71
C ASP A 52 -26.33 -47.97 44.12
N GLN A 53 -25.21 -48.42 44.69
CA GLN A 53 -24.87 -48.14 46.10
C GLN A 53 -23.39 -47.80 46.33
N GLY A 54 -22.52 -48.01 45.35
CA GLY A 54 -21.07 -47.89 45.55
C GLY A 54 -20.48 -46.54 45.13
N THR A 55 -19.17 -46.53 44.91
CA THR A 55 -18.41 -45.37 44.42
C THR A 55 -17.92 -45.59 42.99
N LEU A 56 -18.27 -44.67 42.09
CA LEU A 56 -17.68 -44.51 40.77
C LEU A 56 -16.70 -43.34 40.80
N THR A 57 -15.45 -43.57 40.39
CA THR A 57 -14.47 -42.50 40.16
C THR A 57 -13.99 -42.55 38.73
N VAL A 58 -14.07 -41.43 38.02
CA VAL A 58 -13.53 -41.24 36.67
C VAL A 58 -12.45 -40.18 36.75
N ASN A 59 -11.22 -40.53 36.38
CA ASN A 59 -10.05 -39.66 36.31
C ASN A 59 -9.53 -39.66 34.87
N GLY A 60 -10.03 -38.76 34.04
CA GLY A 60 -9.77 -38.75 32.60
C GLY A 60 -10.54 -39.83 31.83
N GLY A 61 -10.27 -39.92 30.54
CA GLY A 61 -10.90 -40.88 29.64
C GLY A 61 -12.19 -40.33 29.04
N THR A 62 -12.76 -41.10 28.13
CA THR A 62 -13.96 -40.73 27.38
C THR A 62 -15.06 -41.76 27.57
N ILE A 63 -16.27 -41.32 27.94
CA ILE A 63 -17.47 -42.17 27.96
C ILE A 63 -18.40 -41.65 26.88
N HIS A 64 -18.60 -42.41 25.82
CA HIS A 64 -19.33 -41.90 24.66
C HIS A 64 -20.17 -42.88 23.89
N SER A 65 -21.18 -42.38 23.18
CA SER A 65 -22.01 -43.18 22.28
C SER A 65 -22.72 -44.34 22.99
N ASN A 66 -22.94 -44.25 24.30
CA ASN A 66 -23.70 -45.22 25.07
C ASN A 66 -25.18 -44.83 25.10
N SER A 67 -26.07 -45.81 25.25
CA SER A 67 -27.51 -45.58 25.19
C SER A 67 -28.31 -46.24 26.31
N SER A 68 -29.33 -45.57 26.82
CA SER A 68 -30.34 -46.18 27.69
C SER A 68 -31.78 -45.81 27.32
N ASP A 69 -32.74 -46.70 27.57
CA ASP A 69 -34.16 -46.43 27.27
C ASP A 69 -34.87 -45.66 28.39
N ASP A 70 -34.25 -45.48 29.55
CA ASP A 70 -34.82 -44.70 30.67
C ASP A 70 -33.91 -43.51 31.00
N GLY A 71 -32.89 -43.73 31.83
CA GLY A 71 -32.06 -42.67 32.39
C GLY A 71 -30.56 -42.95 32.28
N GLY A 72 -29.75 -41.91 32.15
CA GLY A 72 -28.29 -42.00 32.25
C GLY A 72 -27.69 -42.76 31.07
N GLY A 73 -27.68 -42.15 29.88
CA GLY A 73 -27.16 -42.81 28.67
C GLY A 73 -25.70 -43.22 28.83
N ALA A 74 -24.88 -42.43 29.52
CA ALA A 74 -23.60 -42.86 30.05
C ALA A 74 -23.74 -43.45 31.46
N ILE A 75 -24.06 -42.61 32.45
CA ILE A 75 -24.01 -42.99 33.87
C ILE A 75 -25.38 -42.74 34.50
N ALA A 76 -25.90 -43.73 35.22
CA ALA A 76 -27.04 -43.55 36.11
C ALA A 76 -26.64 -43.89 37.55
N THR A 77 -27.15 -43.10 38.50
CA THR A 77 -26.84 -43.25 39.92
C THR A 77 -28.13 -43.35 40.73
N ASN A 78 -28.11 -44.15 41.81
CA ASN A 78 -29.22 -44.28 42.76
C ASN A 78 -28.89 -43.57 44.09
N SER A 79 -29.86 -43.41 44.99
CA SER A 79 -29.80 -42.48 46.13
C SER A 79 -28.65 -42.68 47.13
N TRP A 80 -28.04 -43.86 47.16
CA TRP A 80 -26.97 -44.21 48.10
C TRP A 80 -25.58 -44.17 47.46
N SER A 81 -25.53 -43.91 46.16
CA SER A 81 -24.31 -43.99 45.36
C SER A 81 -23.55 -42.67 45.31
N HIS A 82 -22.24 -42.79 45.06
CA HIS A 82 -21.32 -41.65 44.94
C HIS A 82 -20.59 -41.71 43.61
N THR A 83 -20.63 -40.63 42.83
CA THR A 83 -19.97 -40.53 41.53
C THR A 83 -19.08 -39.30 41.49
N ASN A 84 -17.78 -39.50 41.25
CA ASN A 84 -16.78 -38.45 41.12
C ASN A 84 -16.18 -38.51 39.72
N ILE A 85 -16.25 -37.41 38.97
CA ILE A 85 -15.69 -37.30 37.61
C ILE A 85 -14.70 -36.15 37.62
N ASN A 86 -13.47 -36.42 37.22
CA ASN A 86 -12.41 -35.44 37.09
C ASN A 86 -11.71 -35.63 35.74
N ALA A 87 -11.43 -34.54 35.02
CA ALA A 87 -10.74 -34.56 33.73
C ALA A 87 -11.44 -35.40 32.62
N GLY A 88 -12.71 -35.77 32.80
CA GLY A 88 -13.44 -36.69 31.91
C GLY A 88 -14.09 -36.00 30.72
N ALA A 89 -14.22 -36.73 29.61
CA ALA A 89 -15.03 -36.32 28.46
C ALA A 89 -16.25 -37.23 28.31
N ILE A 90 -17.46 -36.68 28.50
CA ILE A 90 -18.71 -37.44 28.41
C ILE A 90 -19.48 -36.98 27.18
N LEU A 91 -19.43 -37.78 26.12
CA LEU A 91 -19.76 -37.30 24.77
C LEU A 91 -20.81 -38.15 24.07
N THR A 92 -21.74 -37.57 23.32
CA THR A 92 -22.61 -38.32 22.37
C THR A 92 -23.44 -39.46 22.99
N ASN A 93 -23.68 -39.46 24.30
CA ASN A 93 -24.50 -40.48 24.95
C ASN A 93 -25.98 -40.11 24.85
N THR A 94 -26.84 -41.12 24.79
CA THR A 94 -28.28 -40.92 24.57
C THR A 94 -29.10 -41.64 25.63
N ALA A 95 -30.04 -40.95 26.27
CA ALA A 95 -31.09 -41.59 27.07
C ALA A 95 -32.44 -41.25 26.43
N VAL A 96 -33.43 -42.13 26.48
CA VAL A 96 -34.74 -41.78 25.93
C VAL A 96 -35.47 -40.78 26.83
N ILE A 97 -35.37 -40.91 28.16
CA ILE A 97 -36.16 -40.10 29.09
C ILE A 97 -35.30 -39.00 29.71
N THR A 98 -34.27 -39.35 30.48
CA THR A 98 -33.58 -38.36 31.33
C THR A 98 -32.08 -38.58 31.40
N GLY A 99 -31.29 -37.50 31.49
CA GLY A 99 -29.86 -37.63 31.74
C GLY A 99 -29.11 -38.30 30.60
N GLY A 100 -29.04 -37.66 29.42
CA GLY A 100 -28.41 -38.25 28.24
C GLY A 100 -26.96 -38.68 28.49
N ALA A 101 -26.20 -37.85 29.20
CA ALA A 101 -24.96 -38.25 29.83
C ALA A 101 -25.19 -38.84 31.22
N ILE A 102 -25.69 -38.03 32.17
CA ILE A 102 -25.83 -38.47 33.57
C ILE A 102 -27.26 -38.32 34.07
N TYR A 103 -27.79 -39.39 34.66
CA TYR A 103 -28.97 -39.35 35.52
C TYR A 103 -28.55 -39.56 36.97
N ASN A 104 -28.80 -38.57 37.83
CA ASN A 104 -28.33 -38.58 39.21
C ASN A 104 -29.47 -38.58 40.22
N GLN A 105 -29.49 -39.60 41.10
CA GLN A 105 -30.30 -39.61 42.32
C GLN A 105 -29.44 -39.67 43.60
N GLY A 106 -28.15 -39.97 43.49
CA GLY A 106 -27.18 -39.99 44.59
C GLY A 106 -26.37 -38.71 44.70
N THR A 107 -25.07 -38.86 45.01
CA THR A 107 -24.11 -37.75 45.04
C THR A 107 -23.26 -37.74 43.76
N LEU A 108 -23.24 -36.61 43.06
CA LEU A 108 -22.43 -36.37 41.86
C LEU A 108 -21.48 -35.18 42.09
N THR A 109 -20.19 -35.42 41.89
CA THR A 109 -19.16 -34.36 41.85
C THR A 109 -18.45 -34.42 40.50
N VAL A 110 -18.39 -33.29 39.80
CA VAL A 110 -17.73 -33.19 38.48
C VAL A 110 -16.76 -32.02 38.49
N THR A 111 -15.50 -32.29 38.12
CA THR A 111 -14.43 -31.29 38.04
C THR A 111 -13.69 -31.36 36.70
N ASN A 112 -13.29 -30.22 36.13
CA ASN A 112 -12.43 -30.15 34.92
C ASN A 112 -12.88 -31.06 33.78
N SER A 113 -14.18 -31.12 33.49
CA SER A 113 -14.73 -32.12 32.58
C SER A 113 -15.55 -31.48 31.47
N THR A 114 -15.61 -32.15 30.32
CA THR A 114 -16.38 -31.69 29.16
C THR A 114 -17.56 -32.61 28.87
N PHE A 115 -18.73 -32.04 28.64
CA PHE A 115 -19.95 -32.73 28.23
C PHE A 115 -20.45 -32.16 26.90
N SER A 116 -20.54 -33.01 25.87
CA SER A 116 -20.98 -32.54 24.55
C SER A 116 -21.67 -33.59 23.70
N GLY A 117 -22.64 -33.16 22.90
CA GLY A 117 -23.36 -34.04 21.98
C GLY A 117 -24.30 -35.04 22.64
N ASN A 118 -24.51 -34.97 23.96
CA ASN A 118 -25.41 -35.89 24.65
C ASN A 118 -26.88 -35.53 24.38
N SER A 119 -27.78 -36.51 24.42
CA SER A 119 -29.20 -36.30 24.13
C SER A 119 -30.14 -37.04 25.08
N ALA A 120 -31.24 -36.39 25.47
CA ALA A 120 -32.35 -36.99 26.22
C ALA A 120 -33.68 -36.25 26.00
N ALA A 121 -34.78 -36.68 26.64
CA ALA A 121 -35.96 -35.82 26.73
C ALA A 121 -35.76 -34.68 27.74
N THR A 122 -35.18 -34.97 28.90
CA THR A 122 -34.88 -33.96 29.93
C THR A 122 -33.45 -34.07 30.45
N GLY A 123 -32.75 -32.94 30.63
CA GLY A 123 -31.40 -32.91 31.21
C GLY A 123 -30.37 -33.66 30.36
N ALA A 124 -30.16 -33.24 29.11
CA ALA A 124 -29.39 -34.05 28.17
C ALA A 124 -27.91 -34.24 28.56
N ALA A 125 -27.25 -33.26 29.20
CA ALA A 125 -25.96 -33.50 29.82
C ALA A 125 -26.12 -34.10 31.24
N VAL A 126 -26.85 -33.41 32.12
CA VAL A 126 -27.06 -33.88 33.49
C VAL A 126 -28.51 -33.68 33.91
N ALA A 127 -29.18 -34.74 34.33
CA ALA A 127 -30.46 -34.69 35.02
C ALA A 127 -30.28 -35.10 36.48
N ASN A 128 -30.58 -34.18 37.40
CA ASN A 128 -30.57 -34.42 38.84
C ASN A 128 -32.00 -34.54 39.38
N GLU A 129 -32.32 -35.70 39.93
CA GLU A 129 -33.64 -36.03 40.48
C GLU A 129 -33.46 -36.52 41.92
N ASP A 130 -33.94 -35.75 42.90
CA ASP A 130 -33.74 -35.99 44.35
C ASP A 130 -32.28 -36.04 44.87
N GLY A 131 -31.28 -36.07 43.99
CA GLY A 131 -29.85 -36.16 44.33
C GLY A 131 -29.17 -34.83 44.65
N THR A 132 -27.86 -34.91 44.89
CA THR A 132 -26.97 -33.75 45.05
C THR A 132 -25.92 -33.75 43.94
N ALA A 133 -25.86 -32.67 43.14
CA ALA A 133 -24.89 -32.49 42.08
C ALA A 133 -24.04 -31.23 42.29
N THR A 134 -22.72 -31.35 42.18
CA THR A 134 -21.76 -30.24 42.24
C THR A 134 -20.85 -30.27 41.01
N LEU A 135 -20.86 -29.20 40.22
CA LEU A 135 -20.02 -29.01 39.04
C LEU A 135 -19.05 -27.86 39.28
N THR A 136 -17.76 -28.08 39.03
CA THR A 136 -16.71 -27.06 39.13
C THR A 136 -15.76 -27.14 37.95
N ASN A 137 -15.47 -26.02 37.26
CA ASN A 137 -14.60 -26.04 36.07
C ASN A 137 -15.10 -27.01 34.99
N VAL A 138 -16.40 -27.00 34.70
CA VAL A 138 -17.02 -27.91 33.72
C VAL A 138 -17.45 -27.13 32.48
N THR A 139 -17.27 -27.71 31.30
CA THR A 139 -17.83 -27.16 30.06
C THR A 139 -18.92 -28.08 29.52
N ILE A 140 -20.16 -27.59 29.48
CA ILE A 140 -21.35 -28.26 28.96
C ILE A 140 -21.86 -27.48 27.75
N SER A 141 -21.64 -28.02 26.56
CA SER A 141 -22.05 -27.37 25.31
C SER A 141 -22.44 -28.37 24.22
N ALA A 142 -23.33 -27.95 23.32
CA ALA A 142 -23.85 -28.76 22.23
C ALA A 142 -24.56 -30.06 22.68
N ASN A 143 -25.23 -30.04 23.83
CA ASN A 143 -26.13 -31.13 24.26
C ASN A 143 -27.57 -30.79 23.88
N SER A 144 -28.38 -31.80 23.57
CA SER A 144 -29.72 -31.60 23.01
C SER A 144 -30.81 -32.38 23.73
N ALA A 145 -31.75 -31.67 24.35
CA ALA A 145 -32.95 -32.25 24.94
C ALA A 145 -34.20 -32.04 24.07
N THR A 146 -35.08 -33.03 24.01
CA THR A 146 -36.34 -32.93 23.25
C THR A 146 -37.48 -32.27 24.03
N ALA A 147 -37.34 -32.06 25.34
CA ALA A 147 -38.31 -31.35 26.19
C ALA A 147 -37.69 -30.22 27.01
N ASN A 148 -36.84 -30.52 28.00
CA ASN A 148 -36.32 -29.51 28.94
C ASN A 148 -34.83 -29.70 29.26
N GLY A 149 -34.07 -28.62 29.50
CA GLY A 149 -32.72 -28.73 30.06
C GLY A 149 -31.75 -29.43 29.10
N GLY A 150 -31.41 -28.82 27.97
CA GLY A 150 -30.41 -29.37 27.05
C GLY A 150 -29.04 -29.53 27.70
N GLY A 151 -28.61 -28.56 28.50
CA GLY A 151 -27.45 -28.71 29.39
C GLY A 151 -27.83 -29.52 30.62
N VAL A 152 -28.34 -28.85 31.65
CA VAL A 152 -28.66 -29.45 32.94
C VAL A 152 -30.13 -29.27 33.33
N SER A 153 -30.64 -30.24 34.11
CA SER A 153 -31.98 -30.22 34.68
C SER A 153 -31.92 -30.59 36.15
N ASN A 154 -32.50 -29.78 37.03
CA ASN A 154 -32.67 -30.12 38.44
C ASN A 154 -34.15 -30.13 38.82
N ASN A 155 -34.68 -31.28 39.23
CA ASN A 155 -36.09 -31.37 39.59
C ASN A 155 -36.32 -30.98 41.08
N THR A 156 -35.90 -31.84 41.99
CA THR A 156 -36.22 -31.79 43.44
C THR A 156 -34.98 -31.84 44.33
N GLY A 157 -33.80 -32.11 43.75
CA GLY A 157 -32.53 -32.22 44.46
C GLY A 157 -31.78 -30.88 44.59
N SER A 158 -30.53 -30.95 45.04
CA SER A 158 -29.62 -29.80 45.06
C SER A 158 -28.67 -29.85 43.86
N PHE A 159 -28.53 -28.72 43.17
CA PHE A 159 -27.59 -28.59 42.05
C PHE A 159 -26.77 -27.32 42.24
N THR A 160 -25.45 -27.46 42.29
CA THR A 160 -24.50 -26.35 42.44
C THR A 160 -23.52 -26.30 41.28
N VAL A 161 -23.29 -25.10 40.74
CA VAL A 161 -22.36 -24.85 39.63
C VAL A 161 -21.38 -23.73 40.02
N GLY A 162 -20.09 -23.96 39.81
CA GLY A 162 -19.06 -22.93 39.96
C GLY A 162 -18.01 -23.00 38.86
N ASN A 163 -17.47 -21.85 38.45
CA ASN A 163 -16.47 -21.71 37.37
C ASN A 163 -16.77 -22.55 36.13
N SER A 164 -18.04 -22.67 35.74
CA SER A 164 -18.43 -23.59 34.68
C SER A 164 -19.18 -22.86 33.55
N ILE A 165 -19.07 -23.43 32.36
CA ILE A 165 -19.79 -23.00 31.17
C ILE A 165 -20.93 -23.98 30.94
N VAL A 166 -22.17 -23.49 30.95
CA VAL A 166 -23.36 -24.21 30.49
C VAL A 166 -24.01 -23.34 29.43
N TYR A 167 -23.56 -23.48 28.19
CA TYR A 167 -23.94 -22.59 27.09
C TYR A 167 -23.97 -23.33 25.74
N GLY A 168 -24.85 -22.90 24.85
CA GLY A 168 -24.94 -23.46 23.50
C GLY A 168 -25.56 -24.85 23.47
N ASN A 169 -26.40 -25.17 24.45
CA ASN A 169 -27.21 -26.38 24.46
C ASN A 169 -28.59 -26.09 23.85
N THR A 170 -29.33 -27.14 23.46
CA THR A 170 -30.63 -26.98 22.79
C THR A 170 -31.73 -27.73 23.51
N ALA A 171 -32.84 -27.06 23.81
CA ALA A 171 -34.09 -27.67 24.23
C ALA A 171 -35.28 -26.73 23.96
N PRO A 172 -36.51 -27.25 23.82
CA PRO A 172 -37.70 -26.41 23.74
C PRO A 172 -37.90 -25.47 24.94
N SER A 173 -37.50 -25.90 26.14
CA SER A 173 -37.59 -25.11 27.36
C SER A 173 -36.30 -25.23 28.18
N GLY A 174 -35.76 -24.10 28.64
CA GLY A 174 -34.55 -24.08 29.46
C GLY A 174 -33.37 -24.74 28.75
N ALA A 175 -32.95 -24.21 27.60
CA ALA A 175 -31.99 -24.86 26.70
C ALA A 175 -30.67 -25.24 27.40
N ASP A 176 -30.10 -24.34 28.19
CA ASP A 176 -28.93 -24.66 29.01
C ASP A 176 -29.32 -25.25 30.36
N CYS A 177 -30.40 -24.75 30.95
CA CYS A 177 -30.77 -25.04 32.32
C CYS A 177 -32.27 -25.02 32.57
N THR A 178 -32.74 -25.98 33.37
CA THR A 178 -34.09 -25.98 33.93
C THR A 178 -34.09 -26.39 35.40
N GLY A 179 -35.00 -25.84 36.18
CA GLY A 179 -35.11 -26.07 37.62
C GLY A 179 -34.24 -25.16 38.49
N SER A 180 -34.17 -25.44 39.79
CA SER A 180 -33.45 -24.60 40.75
C SER A 180 -31.96 -24.95 40.78
N ILE A 181 -31.10 -24.08 40.28
CA ILE A 181 -29.64 -24.27 40.24
C ILE A 181 -28.99 -23.15 41.04
N THR A 182 -28.05 -23.52 41.91
CA THR A 182 -27.33 -22.59 42.78
C THR A 182 -25.95 -22.30 42.22
N SER A 183 -25.60 -21.03 42.09
CA SER A 183 -24.24 -20.61 41.75
C SER A 183 -23.36 -20.66 43.01
N ALA A 184 -22.33 -21.50 43.02
CA ALA A 184 -21.31 -21.54 44.09
C ALA A 184 -20.34 -20.35 44.02
N SER A 185 -20.26 -19.70 42.86
CA SER A 185 -19.35 -18.61 42.54
C SER A 185 -20.10 -17.55 41.74
N ALA A 186 -20.91 -16.74 42.44
CA ALA A 186 -21.81 -15.78 41.81
C ALA A 186 -21.05 -14.84 40.83
N GLY A 187 -21.45 -14.84 39.56
CA GLY A 187 -20.80 -14.05 38.51
C GLY A 187 -19.62 -14.72 37.81
N HIS A 188 -19.24 -15.93 38.21
CA HIS A 188 -18.10 -16.68 37.66
C HIS A 188 -18.53 -17.94 36.91
N ASN A 189 -19.79 -18.01 36.45
CA ASN A 189 -20.23 -19.00 35.48
C ASN A 189 -20.68 -18.29 34.20
N ILE A 190 -20.62 -19.00 33.07
CA ILE A 190 -21.28 -18.58 31.84
C ILE A 190 -22.48 -19.48 31.63
N SER A 191 -23.67 -18.94 31.88
CA SER A 191 -24.88 -19.75 31.87
C SER A 191 -26.15 -18.89 31.78
N SER A 192 -27.25 -19.50 31.34
CA SER A 192 -28.59 -18.93 31.47
C SER A 192 -29.37 -19.49 32.69
N CYS A 193 -28.68 -20.16 33.62
CA CYS A 193 -29.25 -20.95 34.72
C CYS A 193 -29.81 -20.12 35.89
N GLY A 194 -29.70 -18.80 35.83
CA GLY A 194 -30.12 -17.85 36.87
C GLY A 194 -29.06 -17.65 37.95
N GLY A 195 -29.00 -16.44 38.54
CA GLY A 195 -28.12 -16.15 39.68
C GLY A 195 -26.88 -15.29 39.41
N GLY A 196 -26.98 -14.25 38.58
CA GLY A 196 -25.90 -13.26 38.40
C GLY A 196 -24.74 -13.71 37.50
N ASP A 197 -24.89 -14.85 36.83
CA ASP A 197 -23.94 -15.40 35.87
C ASP A 197 -23.80 -14.54 34.59
N ILE A 198 -22.69 -14.73 33.89
CA ILE A 198 -22.40 -14.09 32.62
C ILE A 198 -23.28 -14.72 31.53
N ASN A 199 -24.10 -13.92 30.85
CA ASN A 199 -24.98 -14.38 29.78
C ASN A 199 -24.51 -13.90 28.41
N SER A 200 -23.33 -14.36 28.00
CA SER A 200 -22.72 -14.06 26.70
C SER A 200 -22.08 -15.31 26.12
N ASP A 201 -21.91 -15.33 24.80
CA ASP A 201 -21.22 -16.42 24.11
C ASP A 201 -19.80 -16.62 24.69
N PRO A 202 -19.46 -17.81 25.22
CA PRO A 202 -18.13 -18.12 25.74
C PRO A 202 -17.05 -18.17 24.65
N LEU A 203 -17.39 -18.07 23.36
CA LEU A 203 -16.46 -18.15 22.24
C LEU A 203 -15.59 -19.42 22.28
N LEU A 204 -16.25 -20.57 22.39
CA LEU A 204 -15.58 -21.87 22.36
C LEU A 204 -15.08 -22.20 20.95
N GLN A 205 -13.86 -22.72 20.84
CA GLN A 205 -13.40 -23.42 19.65
C GLN A 205 -14.16 -24.74 19.46
N PRO A 206 -14.18 -25.35 18.26
CA PRO A 206 -14.72 -26.70 18.09
C PRO A 206 -14.08 -27.71 19.04
N LEU A 207 -14.86 -28.73 19.44
CA LEU A 207 -14.39 -29.81 20.29
C LEU A 207 -13.20 -30.53 19.63
N ALA A 208 -12.04 -30.54 20.30
CA ALA A 208 -10.79 -31.06 19.74
C ALA A 208 -9.83 -31.59 20.83
N LEU A 209 -8.75 -32.24 20.40
CA LEU A 209 -7.62 -32.61 21.26
C LEU A 209 -6.69 -31.40 21.39
N ASN A 210 -7.12 -30.39 22.15
CA ASN A 210 -6.31 -29.21 22.44
C ASN A 210 -5.18 -29.64 23.40
N ASP A 211 -4.07 -30.15 22.87
CA ASP A 211 -2.82 -30.59 23.54
C ASP A 211 -2.93 -31.63 24.68
N GLY A 212 -4.14 -32.08 25.05
CA GLY A 212 -4.40 -33.09 26.06
C GLY A 212 -4.83 -34.47 25.52
N SER A 213 -5.12 -35.39 26.44
CA SER A 213 -5.50 -36.79 26.13
C SER A 213 -7.00 -37.02 25.90
N ASN A 214 -7.85 -36.04 26.22
CA ASN A 214 -9.31 -36.11 26.06
C ASN A 214 -9.81 -34.87 25.30
N LEU A 215 -10.89 -35.06 24.56
CA LEU A 215 -11.56 -33.97 23.84
C LEU A 215 -12.09 -32.91 24.82
N ASN A 216 -11.85 -31.64 24.48
CA ASN A 216 -12.30 -30.49 25.25
C ASN A 216 -12.58 -29.28 24.34
N PHE A 217 -13.19 -28.24 24.89
CA PHE A 217 -13.41 -26.97 24.22
C PHE A 217 -12.38 -25.95 24.67
N ALA A 218 -11.54 -25.47 23.76
CA ALA A 218 -10.61 -24.38 24.03
C ALA A 218 -11.31 -23.02 23.94
N LEU A 219 -10.78 -22.05 24.69
CA LEU A 219 -11.22 -20.65 24.65
C LEU A 219 -10.44 -19.90 23.56
N VAL A 220 -11.10 -18.98 22.86
CA VAL A 220 -10.42 -18.03 21.95
C VAL A 220 -10.10 -16.71 22.64
N SER A 221 -9.13 -15.97 22.10
CA SER A 221 -8.82 -14.61 22.55
C SER A 221 -10.06 -13.72 22.54
N GLY A 222 -10.26 -12.98 23.62
CA GLY A 222 -11.44 -12.12 23.83
C GLY A 222 -12.67 -12.85 24.39
N SER A 223 -12.58 -14.15 24.68
CA SER A 223 -13.66 -14.87 25.37
C SER A 223 -13.96 -14.25 26.74
N PRO A 224 -15.24 -14.10 27.12
CA PRO A 224 -15.65 -13.63 28.44
C PRO A 224 -15.36 -14.63 29.56
N ALA A 225 -14.98 -15.87 29.20
CA ALA A 225 -14.54 -16.88 30.15
C ALA A 225 -13.10 -16.67 30.62
N LEU A 226 -12.30 -15.94 29.82
CA LEU A 226 -10.88 -15.73 30.10
C LEU A 226 -10.71 -14.89 31.37
N ASN A 227 -9.95 -15.41 32.33
CA ASN A 227 -9.61 -14.76 33.59
C ASN A 227 -10.84 -14.34 34.42
N ALA A 228 -11.98 -15.01 34.21
CA ALA A 228 -13.25 -14.62 34.81
C ALA A 228 -13.74 -15.60 35.88
N GLY A 229 -12.98 -16.65 36.19
CA GLY A 229 -13.29 -17.63 37.22
C GLY A 229 -13.07 -17.08 38.64
N ASP A 230 -13.69 -17.76 39.61
CA ASP A 230 -13.44 -17.57 41.04
C ASP A 230 -12.25 -18.42 41.47
N ASP A 231 -11.14 -17.74 41.78
CA ASP A 231 -9.90 -18.38 42.20
C ASP A 231 -10.01 -19.21 43.47
N ALA A 232 -11.00 -18.93 44.34
CA ALA A 232 -11.18 -19.63 45.60
C ALA A 232 -11.64 -21.09 45.42
N ILE A 233 -12.26 -21.40 44.29
CA ILE A 233 -12.77 -22.74 43.97
C ILE A 233 -12.05 -23.39 42.78
N CYS A 234 -11.04 -22.72 42.22
CA CYS A 234 -10.27 -23.24 41.10
C CYS A 234 -9.32 -24.36 41.49
N THR A 235 -9.36 -25.44 40.72
CA THR A 235 -8.43 -26.57 40.84
C THR A 235 -7.03 -26.21 40.32
N ALA A 236 -5.99 -26.87 40.82
CA ALA A 236 -4.60 -26.58 40.44
C ALA A 236 -4.27 -26.81 38.95
N ALA A 237 -5.02 -27.68 38.28
CA ALA A 237 -4.86 -27.97 36.85
C ALA A 237 -6.21 -27.93 36.13
N ASP A 238 -6.18 -27.76 34.81
CA ASP A 238 -7.35 -27.84 33.91
C ASP A 238 -7.59 -29.28 33.43
N GLN A 239 -8.54 -29.49 32.50
CA GLN A 239 -8.86 -30.82 31.97
C GLN A 239 -7.67 -31.50 31.27
N ARG A 240 -6.74 -30.74 30.70
CA ARG A 240 -5.57 -31.25 29.98
C ARG A 240 -4.48 -31.71 30.95
N GLY A 241 -4.58 -31.29 32.22
CA GLY A 241 -3.56 -31.48 33.25
C GLY A 241 -2.57 -30.32 33.30
N ASN A 242 -2.81 -29.24 32.54
CA ASN A 242 -1.98 -28.04 32.56
C ASN A 242 -2.30 -27.23 33.82
N LEU A 243 -1.28 -26.65 34.45
CA LEU A 243 -1.46 -25.87 35.67
C LEU A 243 -2.29 -24.62 35.39
N ARG A 244 -3.31 -24.38 36.23
CA ARG A 244 -4.02 -23.11 36.22
C ARG A 244 -3.18 -22.03 36.92
N PRO A 245 -3.01 -20.84 36.34
CA PRO A 245 -2.41 -19.70 37.01
C PRO A 245 -3.10 -19.39 38.34
N VAL A 246 -2.32 -19.07 39.37
CA VAL A 246 -2.86 -18.70 40.68
C VAL A 246 -3.42 -17.28 40.60
N ASN A 247 -4.68 -17.09 41.00
CA ASN A 247 -5.42 -15.82 41.04
C ASN A 247 -5.89 -15.26 39.68
N VAL A 248 -6.04 -16.11 38.66
CA VAL A 248 -6.48 -15.68 37.33
C VAL A 248 -7.18 -16.78 36.52
N CYS A 249 -7.94 -17.67 37.14
CA CYS A 249 -8.43 -18.84 36.41
C CYS A 249 -9.56 -18.54 35.41
N ASP A 250 -9.63 -19.35 34.35
CA ASP A 250 -10.69 -19.29 33.36
C ASP A 250 -11.95 -20.03 33.82
N ILE A 251 -13.12 -19.55 33.36
CA ILE A 251 -14.40 -20.26 33.51
C ILE A 251 -14.41 -21.46 32.55
N GLY A 252 -14.76 -22.64 33.05
CA GLY A 252 -14.91 -23.87 32.26
C GLY A 252 -13.77 -24.87 32.49
N ALA A 253 -13.75 -25.92 31.66
CA ALA A 253 -12.81 -27.04 31.80
C ALA A 253 -11.41 -26.78 31.22
N TYR A 254 -11.26 -25.74 30.40
CA TYR A 254 -10.04 -25.36 29.72
C TYR A 254 -9.45 -24.09 30.36
N GLU A 255 -8.11 -24.03 30.43
CA GLU A 255 -7.37 -22.84 30.84
C GLU A 255 -6.52 -22.32 29.68
N TYR A 256 -6.70 -21.06 29.28
CA TYR A 256 -5.96 -20.44 28.22
C TYR A 256 -4.52 -20.13 28.67
N GLY A 257 -3.56 -20.70 27.95
CA GLY A 257 -2.15 -20.66 28.30
C GLY A 257 -1.46 -19.32 28.04
N ILE A 258 -0.17 -19.28 28.41
CA ILE A 258 0.68 -18.12 28.13
C ILE A 258 0.97 -18.19 26.64
N ALA A 259 0.72 -17.12 25.88
CA ALA A 259 1.03 -17.09 24.46
C ALA A 259 1.75 -15.80 24.11
N PHE A 260 2.76 -15.90 23.23
CA PHE A 260 3.39 -14.73 22.64
C PHE A 260 2.77 -14.38 21.29
N PHE A 261 2.60 -13.08 21.06
CA PHE A 261 2.11 -12.51 19.82
C PHE A 261 3.09 -11.45 19.34
N ILE A 262 3.28 -11.36 18.02
CA ILE A 262 4.01 -10.26 17.39
C ILE A 262 3.09 -9.52 16.42
N SER A 263 3.27 -8.21 16.29
CA SER A 263 2.52 -7.37 15.36
C SER A 263 3.44 -6.81 14.27
N ASP A 264 2.87 -6.58 13.09
CA ASP A 264 3.55 -5.95 11.95
C ASP A 264 4.08 -4.56 12.32
N ALA A 265 5.13 -4.14 11.61
CA ALA A 265 5.74 -2.83 11.76
C ALA A 265 6.13 -2.27 10.38
N SER A 266 6.20 -0.94 10.28
CA SER A 266 6.71 -0.26 9.09
C SER A 266 7.63 0.88 9.48
N LEU A 267 8.61 1.20 8.63
CA LEU A 267 9.57 2.27 8.86
C LEU A 267 10.09 2.79 7.51
N THR A 268 10.17 4.11 7.36
CA THR A 268 10.88 4.76 6.26
C THR A 268 12.38 4.64 6.45
N GLU A 269 13.12 4.21 5.41
CA GLU A 269 14.54 3.90 5.52
C GLU A 269 15.43 5.13 5.72
N GLY A 270 15.08 6.25 5.07
CA GLY A 270 15.82 7.50 5.10
C GLY A 270 17.12 7.44 4.31
N ASN A 271 17.74 8.60 4.04
CA ASN A 271 18.73 8.65 2.95
C ASN A 271 20.16 8.11 3.27
N SER A 272 20.39 7.60 4.49
CA SER A 272 21.69 7.03 4.92
C SER A 272 21.64 6.41 6.31
N GLY A 273 22.59 5.52 6.59
CA GLY A 273 22.85 5.05 7.95
C GLY A 273 21.90 3.93 8.36
N SER A 274 21.54 3.87 9.65
CA SER A 274 20.62 2.84 10.13
C SER A 274 19.62 3.35 11.17
N SER A 275 18.36 2.98 10.97
CA SER A 275 17.22 3.25 11.84
C SER A 275 16.67 1.95 12.43
N GLN A 276 16.00 2.00 13.59
CA GLN A 276 15.49 0.80 14.27
C GLN A 276 14.00 0.61 14.04
N MET A 277 13.61 -0.42 13.28
CA MET A 277 12.21 -0.85 13.18
C MET A 277 11.87 -1.67 14.42
N SER A 278 10.78 -1.31 15.10
CA SER A 278 10.37 -1.88 16.38
C SER A 278 9.10 -2.72 16.24
N PHE A 279 9.20 -4.00 16.54
CA PHE A 279 8.08 -4.94 16.59
C PHE A 279 7.66 -5.15 18.03
N ILE A 280 6.38 -4.93 18.32
CA ILE A 280 5.83 -5.18 19.66
C ILE A 280 5.56 -6.68 19.77
N VAL A 281 6.26 -7.31 20.71
CA VAL A 281 5.99 -8.68 21.14
C VAL A 281 5.21 -8.60 22.44
N SER A 282 3.99 -9.13 22.46
CA SER A 282 3.12 -9.13 23.62
C SER A 282 2.87 -10.54 24.14
N ARG A 283 2.47 -10.61 25.40
CA ARG A 283 2.10 -11.86 26.07
C ARG A 283 0.61 -11.83 26.44
N SER A 284 -0.07 -12.97 26.37
CA SER A 284 -1.50 -13.09 26.71
C SER A 284 -1.81 -12.72 28.16
N PHE A 285 -0.87 -12.94 29.09
CA PHE A 285 -1.08 -12.64 30.51
C PHE A 285 0.21 -12.34 31.28
N MET A 286 0.05 -11.86 32.51
CA MET A 286 1.15 -11.50 33.41
C MET A 286 1.61 -12.70 34.24
N THR A 287 2.91 -13.02 34.19
CA THR A 287 3.51 -14.08 35.00
C THR A 287 4.26 -13.53 36.21
N ASN A 288 4.41 -14.36 37.24
CA ASN A 288 5.31 -14.13 38.37
C ASN A 288 6.69 -14.81 38.20
N THR A 289 6.88 -15.56 37.11
CA THR A 289 8.13 -16.18 36.69
C THR A 289 8.66 -15.53 35.42
N THR A 290 9.94 -15.71 35.12
CA THR A 290 10.51 -15.24 33.85
C THR A 290 10.12 -16.20 32.73
N THR A 291 9.71 -15.66 31.58
CA THR A 291 9.48 -16.40 30.33
C THR A 291 10.30 -15.78 29.22
N THR A 292 10.70 -16.56 28.23
CA THR A 292 11.44 -16.06 27.06
C THR A 292 10.81 -16.52 25.77
N VAL A 293 11.08 -15.78 24.70
CA VAL A 293 10.78 -16.17 23.31
C VAL A 293 11.90 -15.63 22.44
N ASP A 294 12.35 -16.41 21.47
CA ASP A 294 13.34 -15.96 20.50
C ASP A 294 12.65 -15.26 19.33
N TYR A 295 13.32 -14.30 18.70
CA TYR A 295 12.94 -13.76 17.39
C TYR A 295 14.11 -13.83 16.41
N ALA A 296 13.79 -13.97 15.13
CA ALA A 296 14.75 -13.92 14.03
C ALA A 296 14.11 -13.30 12.79
N THR A 297 14.93 -12.69 11.93
CA THR A 297 14.47 -12.18 10.63
C THR A 297 14.61 -13.24 9.54
N VAL A 298 13.65 -13.26 8.62
CA VAL A 298 13.66 -14.01 7.37
C VAL A 298 13.51 -13.00 6.23
N ALA A 299 14.43 -13.03 5.27
CA ALA A 299 14.38 -12.14 4.11
C ALA A 299 13.11 -12.39 3.28
N GLY A 300 12.57 -11.32 2.70
CA GLY A 300 11.41 -11.33 1.82
C GLY A 300 11.76 -10.72 0.48
N THR A 301 11.08 -9.63 0.11
CA THR A 301 11.53 -8.78 -1.00
C THR A 301 12.74 -7.95 -0.59
N ALA A 302 12.80 -7.52 0.69
CA ALA A 302 13.98 -6.92 1.27
C ALA A 302 15.12 -7.93 1.41
N VAL A 303 16.31 -7.51 1.00
CA VAL A 303 17.60 -8.19 0.98
C VAL A 303 18.43 -7.85 2.22
N ALA A 304 18.75 -8.89 3.00
CA ALA A 304 19.63 -8.73 4.15
C ALA A 304 21.04 -8.23 3.75
N GLY A 305 21.47 -7.13 4.37
CA GLY A 305 22.75 -6.48 4.15
C GLY A 305 22.69 -5.33 3.13
N ALA A 306 21.60 -5.21 2.36
CA ALA A 306 21.27 -4.02 1.57
C ALA A 306 20.29 -3.15 2.35
N ASP A 307 19.10 -3.68 2.67
CA ASP A 307 17.96 -2.87 3.15
C ASP A 307 17.73 -3.06 4.66
N PHE A 308 18.18 -4.18 5.22
CA PHE A 308 18.18 -4.41 6.67
C PHE A 308 19.33 -5.29 7.13
N THR A 309 19.69 -5.19 8.41
CA THR A 309 20.65 -6.12 9.03
C THR A 309 19.91 -7.34 9.59
N ALA A 310 20.21 -8.53 9.07
CA ALA A 310 19.60 -9.77 9.56
C ALA A 310 19.88 -9.99 11.06
N VAL A 311 18.82 -10.24 11.81
CA VAL A 311 18.88 -10.59 13.23
C VAL A 311 18.84 -12.11 13.36
N PRO A 312 19.91 -12.76 13.83
CA PRO A 312 19.87 -14.20 14.13
C PRO A 312 18.95 -14.46 15.33
N SER A 313 18.63 -15.73 15.58
CA SER A 313 17.80 -16.12 16.74
C SER A 313 18.27 -15.44 18.03
N THR A 314 17.48 -14.49 18.51
CA THR A 314 17.81 -13.60 19.62
C THR A 314 16.70 -13.68 20.66
N THR A 315 17.07 -13.91 21.92
CA THR A 315 16.11 -14.11 23.00
C THR A 315 15.55 -12.79 23.55
N LEU A 316 14.23 -12.64 23.53
CA LEU A 316 13.50 -11.67 24.34
C LEU A 316 13.16 -12.26 25.70
N THR A 317 13.49 -11.52 26.76
CA THR A 317 13.21 -11.93 28.15
C THR A 317 12.08 -11.08 28.71
N PHE A 318 11.01 -11.75 29.14
CA PHE A 318 9.89 -11.14 29.85
C PHE A 318 10.07 -11.46 31.35
N LEU A 319 10.49 -10.46 32.10
CA LEU A 319 10.56 -10.55 33.56
C LEU A 319 9.16 -10.67 34.18
N PRO A 320 9.06 -11.11 35.45
CA PRO A 320 7.79 -11.08 36.18
C PRO A 320 7.14 -9.70 36.09
N GLY A 321 5.86 -9.66 35.72
CA GLY A 321 5.13 -8.40 35.52
C GLY A 321 5.24 -7.76 34.13
N THR A 322 6.19 -8.17 33.28
CA THR A 322 6.36 -7.60 31.93
C THR A 322 5.37 -8.22 30.94
N MET A 323 4.56 -7.40 30.27
CA MET A 323 3.55 -7.86 29.30
C MET A 323 3.97 -7.66 27.84
N THR A 324 4.90 -6.74 27.59
CA THR A 324 5.40 -6.43 26.26
C THR A 324 6.92 -6.30 26.28
N GLN A 325 7.55 -6.69 25.18
CA GLN A 325 8.95 -6.41 24.85
C GLN A 325 9.01 -5.97 23.39
N THR A 326 10.11 -5.34 23.02
CA THR A 326 10.35 -4.89 21.65
C THR A 326 11.44 -5.75 21.02
N ALA A 327 11.11 -6.38 19.89
CA ALA A 327 12.11 -6.88 18.94
C ALA A 327 12.51 -5.73 18.02
N THR A 328 13.81 -5.53 17.80
CA THR A 328 14.31 -4.41 16.98
C THR A 328 15.12 -4.94 15.82
N VAL A 329 14.85 -4.43 14.62
CA VAL A 329 15.59 -4.77 13.40
C VAL A 329 16.22 -3.48 12.84
N PRO A 330 17.55 -3.43 12.63
CA PRO A 330 18.18 -2.29 11.98
C PRO A 330 17.83 -2.27 10.49
N ILE A 331 17.17 -1.20 10.05
CA ILE A 331 16.92 -0.86 8.64
C ILE A 331 18.09 0.00 8.17
N LEU A 332 18.57 -0.26 6.96
CA LEU A 332 19.69 0.43 6.33
C LEU A 332 19.09 1.39 5.31
N GLY A 333 19.40 2.68 5.42
CA GLY A 333 18.91 3.67 4.48
C GLY A 333 19.95 4.03 3.43
N ASP A 334 19.52 4.32 2.21
CA ASP A 334 20.39 4.76 1.11
C ASP A 334 19.78 5.86 0.23
N THR A 335 20.08 5.96 -1.06
CA THR A 335 19.52 7.02 -1.93
C THR A 335 18.99 6.45 -3.23
N PHE A 336 18.62 5.17 -3.23
CA PHE A 336 18.24 4.42 -4.39
C PHE A 336 16.72 4.25 -4.39
N ASP A 337 16.07 4.70 -5.47
CA ASP A 337 14.60 4.62 -5.55
C ASP A 337 14.14 3.18 -5.76
N GLU A 338 13.48 2.62 -4.76
CA GLU A 338 13.03 1.23 -4.71
C GLU A 338 11.54 1.10 -4.41
N GLU A 339 10.93 -0.04 -4.71
CA GLU A 339 9.56 -0.28 -4.26
C GLU A 339 9.55 -0.55 -2.75
N ASP A 340 8.45 -0.25 -2.06
CA ASP A 340 8.31 -0.64 -0.65
C ASP A 340 8.60 -2.13 -0.46
N GLU A 341 9.55 -2.44 0.42
CA GLU A 341 10.07 -3.79 0.60
C GLU A 341 9.60 -4.44 1.90
N GLN A 342 9.65 -5.76 1.95
CA GLN A 342 9.18 -6.52 3.10
C GLN A 342 10.15 -7.63 3.49
N PHE A 343 10.29 -7.81 4.81
CA PHE A 343 10.88 -8.99 5.44
C PHE A 343 9.93 -9.52 6.52
N THR A 344 10.22 -10.69 7.08
CA THR A 344 9.41 -11.28 8.16
C THR A 344 10.23 -11.41 9.43
N VAL A 345 9.62 -11.10 10.58
CA VAL A 345 10.12 -11.47 11.91
C VAL A 345 9.33 -12.66 12.42
N VAL A 346 10.02 -13.74 12.76
CA VAL A 346 9.40 -14.97 13.30
C VAL A 346 9.78 -15.16 14.75
N LEU A 347 8.80 -15.57 15.57
CA LEU A 347 8.99 -15.98 16.96
C LEU A 347 9.25 -17.49 17.05
N GLY A 348 10.07 -17.89 18.01
CA GLY A 348 10.43 -19.30 18.24
C GLY A 348 10.84 -19.59 19.68
N ASN A 349 10.99 -20.88 20.00
CA ASN A 349 11.56 -21.38 21.26
C ASN A 349 10.99 -20.72 22.54
N PRO A 350 9.65 -20.64 22.73
CA PRO A 350 9.10 -20.09 23.95
C PRO A 350 9.47 -20.95 25.16
N THR A 351 9.65 -20.32 26.33
CA THR A 351 9.96 -21.01 27.58
C THR A 351 8.92 -20.71 28.67
N GLY A 352 8.96 -21.47 29.76
CA GLY A 352 8.08 -21.27 30.91
C GLY A 352 6.63 -21.69 30.68
N GLY A 353 6.42 -22.67 29.80
CA GLY A 353 5.08 -23.17 29.45
C GLY A 353 4.30 -22.24 28.51
N ALA A 354 4.96 -21.23 27.93
CA ALA A 354 4.36 -20.39 26.92
C ALA A 354 4.28 -21.09 25.56
N GLU A 355 3.17 -20.87 24.88
CA GLU A 355 2.91 -21.23 23.50
C GLU A 355 3.16 -20.04 22.57
N LEU A 356 3.08 -20.30 21.26
CA LEU A 356 3.12 -19.27 20.24
C LEU A 356 1.71 -19.02 19.71
N GLY A 357 1.23 -17.79 19.84
CA GLY A 357 -0.01 -17.33 19.21
C GLY A 357 0.26 -16.90 17.78
N VAL A 358 0.15 -15.61 17.49
CA VAL A 358 0.63 -15.05 16.21
C VAL A 358 2.15 -14.95 16.27
N PHE A 359 2.84 -15.79 15.52
CA PHE A 359 4.30 -15.98 15.63
C PHE A 359 5.10 -15.44 14.45
N SER A 360 4.46 -14.75 13.52
CA SER A 360 5.12 -14.07 12.41
C SER A 360 4.55 -12.67 12.24
N ALA A 361 5.41 -11.70 12.00
CA ALA A 361 5.05 -10.33 11.66
C ALA A 361 5.81 -9.86 10.43
N THR A 362 5.16 -9.04 9.63
CA THR A 362 5.72 -8.38 8.45
C THR A 362 6.39 -7.07 8.87
N GLY A 363 7.64 -6.90 8.44
CA GLY A 363 8.33 -5.62 8.49
C GLY A 363 8.31 -4.97 7.11
N THR A 364 7.67 -3.81 6.97
CA THR A 364 7.63 -3.05 5.71
C THR A 364 8.62 -1.89 5.76
N ILE A 365 9.62 -1.91 4.88
CA ILE A 365 10.54 -0.80 4.65
C ILE A 365 9.88 0.10 3.61
N LEU A 366 9.68 1.36 3.96
CA LEU A 366 9.05 2.34 3.07
C LEU A 366 10.15 3.16 2.39
N ASP A 367 10.12 3.17 1.06
CA ASP A 367 11.04 3.96 0.25
C ASP A 367 10.68 5.45 0.33
N ASP A 368 11.70 6.31 0.46
CA ASP A 368 11.56 7.77 0.45
C ASP A 368 12.46 8.49 -0.56
N ASP A 369 13.02 7.77 -1.51
CA ASP A 369 13.98 8.29 -2.49
C ASP A 369 13.35 8.54 -3.86
N GLU A 370 12.55 9.60 -4.02
CA GLU A 370 11.98 9.93 -5.35
C GLU A 370 13.02 10.63 -6.27
N PRO A 371 13.28 10.13 -7.50
CA PRO A 371 14.23 10.74 -8.41
C PRO A 371 13.76 12.10 -8.98
N LEU A 372 14.71 13.02 -9.14
CA LEU A 372 14.49 14.30 -9.82
C LEU A 372 15.02 14.28 -11.25
N LEU A 373 14.22 14.75 -12.21
CA LEU A 373 14.62 14.90 -13.61
C LEU A 373 15.04 16.35 -13.91
N THR A 374 16.13 16.50 -14.65
CA THR A 374 16.60 17.76 -15.24
C THR A 374 16.93 17.58 -16.71
N ILE A 375 16.85 18.66 -17.49
CA ILE A 375 17.32 18.71 -18.88
C ILE A 375 18.33 19.85 -19.00
N ASN A 376 19.46 19.62 -19.66
CA ASN A 376 20.44 20.70 -19.90
C ASN A 376 20.08 21.53 -21.14
N ASP A 377 20.63 22.76 -21.18
CA ASP A 377 20.71 23.52 -22.43
C ASP A 377 21.67 22.85 -23.41
N ALA A 378 21.26 22.71 -24.66
CA ALA A 378 22.10 22.18 -25.71
C ALA A 378 23.24 23.16 -26.02
N THR A 379 24.40 22.62 -26.41
CA THR A 379 25.48 23.48 -26.92
C THR A 379 25.02 24.13 -28.22
N ALA A 380 25.34 25.41 -28.43
CA ALA A 380 24.96 26.13 -29.64
C ALA A 380 25.45 25.40 -30.90
N VAL A 381 24.58 25.31 -31.91
CA VAL A 381 24.83 24.62 -33.17
C VAL A 381 24.74 25.64 -34.29
N SER A 382 25.75 25.70 -35.16
CA SER A 382 25.70 26.49 -36.40
C SER A 382 24.96 25.72 -37.48
N GLU A 383 24.21 26.44 -38.32
CA GLU A 383 23.52 25.89 -39.49
C GLU A 383 24.49 25.32 -40.56
N SER A 384 25.75 25.79 -40.58
CA SER A 384 26.80 25.48 -41.57
C SER A 384 26.99 24.02 -41.99
N ASP A 385 27.16 23.89 -43.31
CA ASP A 385 27.50 22.74 -44.17
C ASP A 385 28.18 21.53 -43.49
N ALA A 386 27.34 20.68 -42.88
CA ALA A 386 27.47 19.24 -43.05
C ALA A 386 26.11 18.54 -42.84
N ALA A 387 25.52 18.05 -43.95
CA ALA A 387 24.43 17.08 -44.15
C ALA A 387 23.19 17.05 -43.22
N THR A 388 23.33 17.12 -41.90
CA THR A 388 22.29 17.32 -40.87
C THR A 388 23.02 17.55 -39.55
N LYS A 389 22.71 18.63 -38.81
CA LYS A 389 23.25 18.88 -37.46
C LYS A 389 22.20 18.55 -36.41
N THR A 390 22.67 18.20 -35.21
CA THR A 390 21.80 17.79 -34.11
C THR A 390 22.12 18.60 -32.87
N ALA A 391 21.12 19.32 -32.35
CA ALA A 391 21.16 19.82 -30.98
C ALA A 391 20.83 18.65 -30.04
N VAL A 392 21.77 18.31 -29.15
CA VAL A 392 21.64 17.19 -28.22
C VAL A 392 21.34 17.72 -26.83
N PHE A 393 20.19 17.33 -26.30
CA PHE A 393 19.76 17.58 -24.94
C PHE A 393 19.89 16.29 -24.14
N THR A 394 20.42 16.36 -22.92
CA THR A 394 20.56 15.25 -21.99
C THR A 394 19.60 15.45 -20.83
N VAL A 395 18.70 14.50 -20.66
CA VAL A 395 17.81 14.40 -19.51
C VAL A 395 18.47 13.50 -18.47
N THR A 396 18.61 13.98 -17.24
CA THR A 396 19.38 13.33 -16.16
C THR A 396 18.52 13.11 -14.92
N MET A 397 18.62 11.92 -14.32
CA MET A 397 18.07 11.60 -12.99
C MET A 397 19.06 11.96 -11.88
N SER A 398 18.58 12.53 -10.78
CA SER A 398 19.42 12.89 -9.61
C SER A 398 19.98 11.68 -8.87
N ILE A 399 19.23 10.58 -8.89
CA ILE A 399 19.55 9.28 -8.29
C ILE A 399 19.07 8.17 -9.23
N THR A 400 19.57 6.96 -9.03
CA THR A 400 19.12 5.79 -9.81
C THR A 400 17.89 5.15 -9.18
N SER A 401 17.14 4.39 -9.99
CA SER A 401 15.89 3.76 -9.59
C SER A 401 15.79 2.33 -10.11
N THR A 402 15.13 1.45 -9.36
CA THR A 402 14.67 0.13 -9.84
C THR A 402 13.34 0.24 -10.60
N LYS A 403 12.56 1.28 -10.34
CA LYS A 403 11.29 1.57 -11.00
C LYS A 403 11.54 2.02 -12.44
N VAL A 404 10.57 1.76 -13.32
CA VAL A 404 10.60 2.31 -14.68
C VAL A 404 10.14 3.75 -14.63
N ILE A 405 11.00 4.67 -15.08
CA ILE A 405 10.69 6.10 -15.12
C ILE A 405 10.41 6.51 -16.57
N THR A 406 9.33 7.27 -16.76
CA THR A 406 8.99 7.84 -18.07
C THR A 406 8.78 9.33 -17.96
N VAL A 407 9.14 10.06 -19.02
CA VAL A 407 8.89 11.50 -19.13
C VAL A 407 8.68 11.86 -20.60
N ASN A 408 7.69 12.69 -20.88
CA ASN A 408 7.45 13.19 -22.22
C ASN A 408 8.34 14.39 -22.51
N PHE A 409 8.76 14.53 -23.76
CA PHE A 409 9.44 15.73 -24.25
C PHE A 409 8.76 16.26 -25.51
N ALA A 410 8.85 17.57 -25.72
CA ALA A 410 8.44 18.21 -26.98
C ALA A 410 9.26 19.47 -27.23
N THR A 411 9.62 19.71 -28.49
CA THR A 411 10.19 20.98 -28.93
C THR A 411 9.12 22.08 -28.95
N ALA A 412 9.50 23.30 -28.61
CA ALA A 412 8.67 24.48 -28.76
C ALA A 412 9.43 25.62 -29.44
N ASP A 413 8.74 26.33 -30.33
CA ASP A 413 9.28 27.48 -31.05
C ASP A 413 9.68 28.59 -30.08
N GLY A 414 10.81 29.24 -30.39
CA GLY A 414 11.24 30.48 -29.76
C GLY A 414 11.34 31.57 -30.83
N THR A 415 12.55 32.10 -31.05
CA THR A 415 12.82 32.87 -32.27
C THR A 415 13.07 31.95 -33.45
N ALA A 416 13.67 30.77 -33.21
CA ALA A 416 13.70 29.68 -34.16
C ALA A 416 12.33 29.00 -34.19
N THR A 417 11.83 28.76 -35.39
CA THR A 417 10.50 28.25 -35.65
C THR A 417 10.49 27.15 -36.71
N ILE A 418 9.59 26.19 -36.55
CA ILE A 418 9.37 25.16 -37.58
C ILE A 418 8.91 25.77 -38.91
N ALA A 419 8.19 26.89 -38.86
CA ALA A 419 7.71 27.61 -40.04
C ALA A 419 8.81 28.41 -40.76
N GLY A 420 9.84 28.85 -40.02
CA GLY A 420 11.07 29.45 -40.53
C GLY A 420 11.96 28.45 -41.26
N ASN A 421 11.76 27.15 -40.99
CA ASN A 421 12.59 26.04 -41.45
C ASN A 421 13.92 25.94 -40.69
N ASP A 422 13.94 26.36 -39.41
CA ASP A 422 15.16 26.44 -38.60
C ASP A 422 15.50 25.08 -37.93
N TYR A 423 14.47 24.30 -37.57
CA TYR A 423 14.63 22.97 -36.99
C TYR A 423 13.43 22.05 -37.26
N THR A 424 13.63 20.75 -37.13
CA THR A 424 12.55 19.75 -37.23
C THR A 424 11.92 19.53 -35.86
N ALA A 425 10.60 19.70 -35.78
CA ALA A 425 9.83 19.40 -34.57
C ALA A 425 10.10 17.97 -34.07
N ASN A 426 10.37 17.81 -32.78
CA ASN A 426 10.54 16.50 -32.17
C ASN A 426 9.73 16.41 -30.87
N SER A 427 9.10 15.26 -30.66
CA SER A 427 8.36 14.97 -29.44
C SER A 427 8.28 13.47 -29.22
N GLY A 428 8.21 13.05 -27.96
CA GLY A 428 8.11 11.64 -27.63
C GLY A 428 8.12 11.39 -26.13
N THR A 429 8.40 10.15 -25.76
CA THR A 429 8.53 9.71 -24.38
C THR A 429 9.91 9.09 -24.20
N LEU A 430 10.67 9.57 -23.22
CA LEU A 430 11.87 8.91 -22.74
C LEU A 430 11.48 7.87 -21.70
N THR A 431 12.07 6.68 -21.79
CA THR A 431 11.94 5.61 -20.79
C THR A 431 13.31 5.31 -20.23
N PHE A 432 13.50 5.55 -18.93
CA PHE A 432 14.69 5.22 -18.17
C PHE A 432 14.50 3.82 -17.59
N ASN A 433 15.29 2.85 -18.06
CA ASN A 433 15.33 1.53 -17.46
C ASN A 433 16.33 1.52 -16.30
N SER A 434 16.25 0.50 -15.46
CA SER A 434 17.21 0.30 -14.37
C SER A 434 18.66 0.36 -14.87
N GLY A 435 19.49 1.16 -14.19
CA GLY A 435 20.90 1.38 -14.53
C GLY A 435 21.17 2.44 -15.60
N GLU A 436 20.16 3.10 -16.16
CA GLU A 436 20.32 4.17 -17.15
C GLU A 436 19.96 5.55 -16.54
N PRO A 437 20.88 6.28 -15.88
CA PRO A 437 20.56 7.56 -15.22
C PRO A 437 20.35 8.73 -16.19
N THR A 438 20.66 8.55 -17.47
CA THR A 438 20.59 9.60 -18.50
C THR A 438 19.97 9.09 -19.80
N LYS A 439 19.27 9.98 -20.50
CA LYS A 439 18.76 9.78 -21.87
C LYS A 439 18.95 11.06 -22.68
N THR A 440 19.06 10.94 -24.00
CA THR A 440 19.21 12.08 -24.89
C THR A 440 17.97 12.33 -25.73
N VAL A 441 17.71 13.61 -26.01
CA VAL A 441 16.79 14.09 -27.04
C VAL A 441 17.63 14.77 -28.11
N GLU A 442 17.44 14.33 -29.35
CA GLU A 442 18.16 14.83 -30.51
C GLU A 442 17.19 15.64 -31.38
N VAL A 443 17.51 16.91 -31.64
CA VAL A 443 16.71 17.79 -32.50
C VAL A 443 17.53 18.16 -33.73
N THR A 444 17.00 17.86 -34.91
CA THR A 444 17.65 18.18 -36.18
C THR A 444 17.54 19.67 -36.47
N ILE A 445 18.68 20.32 -36.66
CA ILE A 445 18.81 21.70 -37.12
C ILE A 445 18.90 21.69 -38.64
N LEU A 446 18.19 22.62 -39.26
CA LEU A 446 18.06 22.75 -40.70
C LEU A 446 18.89 23.96 -41.16
N ASP A 447 19.49 23.82 -42.34
CA ASP A 447 20.40 24.80 -42.95
C ASP A 447 19.70 25.47 -44.12
N ASP A 448 19.85 26.79 -44.26
CA ASP A 448 19.38 27.50 -45.45
C ASP A 448 20.36 28.57 -45.99
N ALA A 449 19.86 29.67 -46.53
CA ALA A 449 20.67 30.72 -47.18
C ALA A 449 20.20 32.14 -46.81
N LEU A 450 19.35 32.25 -45.79
CA LEU A 450 18.71 33.47 -45.35
C LEU A 450 19.50 34.08 -44.18
N ASP A 451 20.31 35.12 -44.44
CA ASP A 451 21.00 35.85 -43.35
C ASP A 451 20.00 36.38 -42.31
N GLU A 452 20.13 35.83 -41.11
CA GLU A 452 19.25 35.95 -39.95
C GLU A 452 20.04 36.33 -38.67
N ASP A 453 19.33 36.59 -37.58
CA ASP A 453 19.97 36.74 -36.27
C ASP A 453 20.02 35.36 -35.60
N ASN A 454 21.01 35.08 -34.72
CA ASN A 454 21.02 33.83 -33.97
C ASN A 454 19.69 33.59 -33.24
N GLU A 455 19.24 32.34 -33.28
CA GLU A 455 17.91 31.98 -32.86
C GLU A 455 17.90 30.95 -31.73
N VAL A 456 16.77 30.84 -31.03
CA VAL A 456 16.59 29.87 -29.95
C VAL A 456 15.25 29.15 -30.07
N PHE A 457 15.25 27.88 -29.67
CA PHE A 457 14.05 27.05 -29.43
C PHE A 457 14.22 26.33 -28.08
N THR A 458 13.20 25.63 -27.59
CA THR A 458 13.30 24.85 -26.34
C THR A 458 12.83 23.42 -26.51
N VAL A 459 13.31 22.53 -25.63
CA VAL A 459 12.75 21.20 -25.37
C VAL A 459 12.16 21.21 -23.97
N GLY A 460 10.84 21.02 -23.89
CA GLY A 460 10.09 20.97 -22.63
C GLY A 460 9.85 19.54 -22.16
N LEU A 461 10.08 19.26 -20.88
CA LEU A 461 9.70 18.01 -20.22
C LEU A 461 8.30 18.10 -19.61
N SER A 462 7.55 17.00 -19.64
CA SER A 462 6.21 16.93 -19.05
C SER A 462 5.81 15.50 -18.68
N ASN A 463 4.76 15.36 -17.86
CA ASN A 463 4.12 14.08 -17.56
C ASN A 463 5.10 12.99 -17.08
N ALA A 464 6.00 13.34 -16.15
CA ALA A 464 6.88 12.36 -15.54
C ALA A 464 6.09 11.35 -14.68
N THR A 465 6.54 10.09 -14.68
CA THR A 465 6.00 9.02 -13.83
C THR A 465 7.13 8.44 -12.98
N ASN A 466 6.87 8.20 -11.69
CA ASN A 466 7.85 7.72 -10.70
C ASN A 466 9.08 8.64 -10.56
N ALA A 467 8.93 9.92 -10.91
CA ALA A 467 9.96 10.94 -10.77
C ALA A 467 9.32 12.33 -10.81
N THR A 468 10.01 13.31 -10.24
CA THR A 468 9.60 14.72 -10.26
C THR A 468 10.48 15.53 -11.21
N ILE A 469 9.88 16.36 -12.05
CA ILE A 469 10.63 17.27 -12.94
C ILE A 469 11.10 18.48 -12.13
N SER A 470 12.41 18.60 -11.93
CA SER A 470 13.02 19.73 -11.21
C SER A 470 13.48 20.84 -12.14
N ASP A 471 13.90 20.50 -13.37
CA ASP A 471 14.10 21.43 -14.46
C ASP A 471 13.40 20.90 -15.72
N ALA A 472 12.47 21.69 -16.24
CA ALA A 472 11.54 21.27 -17.29
C ALA A 472 11.91 21.82 -18.67
N SER A 473 12.93 22.65 -18.83
CA SER A 473 13.17 23.37 -20.09
C SER A 473 14.65 23.44 -20.44
N GLY A 474 15.06 22.74 -21.51
CA GLY A 474 16.37 22.91 -22.12
C GLY A 474 16.30 23.87 -23.31
N GLN A 475 17.17 24.87 -23.36
CA GLN A 475 17.30 25.79 -24.50
C GLN A 475 18.24 25.23 -25.56
N GLY A 476 17.83 25.31 -26.83
CA GLY A 476 18.69 25.12 -27.99
C GLY A 476 18.98 26.47 -28.65
N THR A 477 20.21 26.68 -29.08
CA THR A 477 20.63 27.89 -29.81
C THR A 477 21.14 27.50 -31.19
N ILE A 478 20.59 28.13 -32.22
CA ILE A 478 21.01 28.04 -33.62
C ILE A 478 21.80 29.31 -33.93
N THR A 479 23.04 29.17 -34.40
CA THR A 479 23.84 30.32 -34.81
C THR A 479 23.88 30.42 -36.32
N ASP A 480 23.51 31.59 -36.83
CA ASP A 480 23.52 31.92 -38.25
C ASP A 480 24.97 32.00 -38.76
N ASP A 481 25.19 31.48 -39.98
CA ASP A 481 26.47 31.61 -40.69
C ASP A 481 26.34 32.09 -42.13
N ASP A 482 25.16 32.54 -42.51
CA ASP A 482 24.91 33.12 -43.81
C ASP A 482 25.57 34.50 -43.99
N ALA A 483 25.97 34.76 -45.24
CA ALA A 483 26.61 36.00 -45.58
C ALA A 483 25.58 37.12 -45.78
N PRO A 484 25.84 38.36 -45.30
CA PRO A 484 24.95 39.49 -45.55
C PRO A 484 24.70 39.74 -47.05
N VAL A 485 23.45 40.00 -47.40
CA VAL A 485 23.02 40.23 -48.79
C VAL A 485 23.69 41.45 -49.44
N GLY A 486 23.72 41.50 -50.77
CA GLY A 486 24.30 42.58 -51.55
C GLY A 486 23.31 43.67 -51.95
N MET A 487 23.70 44.95 -51.84
CA MET A 487 22.88 46.12 -52.18
C MET A 487 23.43 46.91 -53.37
N ARG A 488 22.51 47.40 -54.23
CA ARG A 488 22.82 48.24 -55.40
C ARG A 488 21.79 49.36 -55.56
N ILE A 489 22.20 50.51 -56.09
CA ILE A 489 21.31 51.60 -56.50
C ILE A 489 21.33 51.78 -58.02
N ALA A 490 20.16 51.83 -58.65
CA ALA A 490 20.04 51.98 -60.10
C ALA A 490 20.21 53.43 -60.55
N ASN A 491 20.84 53.62 -61.70
CA ASN A 491 20.78 54.87 -62.45
C ASN A 491 19.37 55.10 -62.99
N THR A 492 18.98 56.36 -63.14
CA THR A 492 17.64 56.72 -63.65
C THR A 492 17.70 58.02 -64.44
N SER A 493 16.59 58.40 -65.07
CA SER A 493 16.48 59.67 -65.78
C SER A 493 15.06 60.20 -65.76
N ILE A 494 14.90 61.52 -65.76
CA ILE A 494 13.61 62.19 -65.88
C ILE A 494 13.74 63.44 -66.73
N THR A 495 12.62 63.95 -67.23
CA THR A 495 12.53 65.29 -67.82
C THR A 495 12.08 66.28 -66.75
N GLU A 496 12.76 67.44 -66.62
CA GLU A 496 12.53 68.39 -65.52
C GLU A 496 11.15 69.07 -65.55
N GLY A 497 10.63 69.35 -66.75
CA GLY A 497 9.37 70.05 -66.97
C GLY A 497 9.51 71.57 -66.85
N ASN A 498 8.51 72.33 -67.29
CA ASN A 498 8.67 73.78 -67.49
C ASN A 498 8.50 74.66 -66.24
N SER A 499 8.13 74.05 -65.10
CA SER A 499 7.90 74.73 -63.82
C SER A 499 7.63 73.72 -62.70
N GLY A 500 7.76 74.14 -61.44
CA GLY A 500 7.40 73.33 -60.28
C GLY A 500 8.42 72.24 -59.99
N THR A 501 7.98 71.09 -59.48
CA THR A 501 8.87 69.94 -59.23
C THR A 501 8.33 68.65 -59.82
N THR A 502 9.23 67.84 -60.37
CA THR A 502 9.00 66.44 -60.76
C THR A 502 9.76 65.51 -59.82
N VAL A 503 9.35 64.24 -59.73
CA VAL A 503 9.97 63.28 -58.80
C VAL A 503 10.77 62.26 -59.60
N MET A 504 12.10 62.32 -59.45
CA MET A 504 13.01 61.29 -59.94
C MET A 504 13.16 60.20 -58.87
N SER A 505 12.79 58.96 -59.22
CA SER A 505 12.87 57.80 -58.32
C SER A 505 14.10 56.95 -58.63
N PHE A 506 15.00 56.84 -57.66
CA PHE A 506 16.11 55.89 -57.67
C PHE A 506 15.69 54.60 -56.99
N VAL A 507 15.78 53.47 -57.69
CA VAL A 507 15.50 52.15 -57.10
C VAL A 507 16.77 51.64 -56.44
N VAL A 508 16.66 51.27 -55.17
CA VAL A 508 17.69 50.54 -54.41
C VAL A 508 17.20 49.10 -54.24
N SER A 509 18.01 48.13 -54.66
CA SER A 509 17.68 46.71 -54.66
C SER A 509 18.69 45.89 -53.88
N LEU A 510 18.21 44.85 -53.20
CA LEU A 510 18.99 43.75 -52.65
C LEU A 510 19.05 42.59 -53.66
N ASP A 511 20.12 41.79 -53.65
CA ASP A 511 20.27 40.61 -54.53
C ASP A 511 19.55 39.36 -54.02
N ALA A 512 19.28 39.28 -52.71
CA ALA A 512 18.46 38.27 -52.06
C ALA A 512 17.58 38.90 -50.97
N VAL A 513 16.68 38.08 -50.42
CA VAL A 513 15.96 38.41 -49.18
C VAL A 513 16.92 38.24 -48.00
N SER A 514 16.80 39.08 -46.98
CA SER A 514 17.45 38.90 -45.68
C SER A 514 16.35 38.81 -44.61
N GLY A 515 16.55 37.96 -43.60
CA GLY A 515 15.72 37.87 -42.40
C GLY A 515 16.01 39.01 -41.41
N ARG A 516 17.08 39.78 -41.65
CA ARG A 516 17.49 40.90 -40.80
C ARG A 516 16.98 42.22 -41.31
N THR A 517 16.88 43.19 -40.39
CA THR A 517 16.64 44.58 -40.78
C THR A 517 17.91 45.16 -41.36
N ILE A 518 17.82 45.68 -42.59
CA ILE A 518 18.92 46.34 -43.29
C ILE A 518 18.73 47.84 -43.25
N THR A 519 19.79 48.58 -42.95
CA THR A 519 19.78 50.05 -43.05
C THR A 519 20.96 50.55 -43.85
N VAL A 520 20.74 51.63 -44.61
CA VAL A 520 21.77 52.32 -45.35
C VAL A 520 21.48 53.82 -45.35
N ASN A 521 22.51 54.64 -45.13
CA ASN A 521 22.36 56.09 -45.26
C ASN A 521 22.47 56.49 -46.72
N TYR A 522 21.65 57.46 -47.14
CA TYR A 522 21.74 58.06 -48.47
C TYR A 522 21.87 59.58 -48.40
N ALA A 523 22.60 60.15 -49.34
CA ALA A 523 22.65 61.60 -49.55
C ALA A 523 22.83 61.94 -51.03
N THR A 524 22.09 62.96 -51.50
CA THR A 524 22.31 63.53 -52.83
C THR A 524 23.63 64.31 -52.87
N ALA A 525 24.35 64.23 -53.99
CA ALA A 525 25.50 65.07 -54.29
C ALA A 525 25.37 65.65 -55.69
N ASN A 526 25.90 66.86 -55.90
CA ASN A 526 25.93 67.50 -57.21
C ASN A 526 26.69 66.61 -58.21
N GLY A 527 26.17 66.51 -59.43
CA GLY A 527 26.93 66.09 -60.60
C GLY A 527 27.26 67.34 -61.42
N THR A 528 26.63 67.46 -62.59
CA THR A 528 26.55 68.75 -63.28
C THR A 528 25.37 69.60 -62.81
N ALA A 529 24.30 68.96 -62.33
CA ALA A 529 23.19 69.63 -61.67
C ALA A 529 23.58 70.10 -60.26
N VAL A 530 23.11 71.27 -59.87
CA VAL A 530 23.39 71.96 -58.62
C VAL A 530 22.16 71.96 -57.71
N SER A 531 22.35 71.54 -56.45
CA SER A 531 21.31 71.63 -55.44
C SER A 531 20.83 73.08 -55.26
N GLY A 532 19.52 73.28 -55.28
CA GLY A 532 18.87 74.57 -55.08
C GLY A 532 18.36 75.19 -56.38
N SER A 533 19.10 75.05 -57.49
CA SER A 533 18.61 75.39 -58.85
C SER A 533 17.85 74.22 -59.45
N ASP A 534 18.49 73.04 -59.56
CA ASP A 534 18.03 71.99 -60.48
C ASP A 534 17.36 70.84 -59.72
N TYR A 535 17.73 70.67 -58.44
CA TYR A 535 17.08 69.69 -57.56
C TYR A 535 17.09 70.14 -56.09
N ILE A 536 16.28 69.51 -55.26
CA ILE A 536 16.27 69.72 -53.80
C ILE A 536 17.17 68.68 -53.15
N ALA A 537 18.25 69.10 -52.49
CA ALA A 537 19.12 68.18 -51.74
C ALA A 537 18.32 67.38 -50.71
N LYS A 538 18.64 66.09 -50.63
CA LYS A 538 17.97 65.14 -49.74
C LYS A 538 18.98 64.15 -49.17
N SER A 539 18.86 63.89 -47.89
CA SER A 539 19.58 62.83 -47.20
C SER A 539 18.65 62.13 -46.22
N GLY A 540 18.99 60.90 -45.84
CA GLY A 540 18.25 60.16 -44.83
C GLY A 540 18.80 58.75 -44.69
N THR A 541 18.04 57.92 -43.98
CA THR A 541 18.30 56.48 -43.87
C THR A 541 17.21 55.73 -44.61
N LEU A 542 17.62 54.78 -45.45
CA LEU A 542 16.75 53.83 -46.11
C LEU A 542 16.80 52.53 -45.31
N THR A 543 15.64 52.10 -44.81
CA THR A 543 15.50 50.86 -44.02
C THR A 543 14.74 49.84 -44.83
N PHE A 544 15.26 48.64 -44.99
CA PHE A 544 14.54 47.46 -45.49
C PHE A 544 14.16 46.63 -44.27
N THR A 545 12.86 46.39 -44.08
CA THR A 545 12.41 45.39 -43.10
C THR A 545 12.66 43.99 -43.67
N PRO A 546 12.74 42.95 -42.83
CA PRO A 546 12.90 41.57 -43.29
C PRO A 546 11.91 41.23 -44.41
N GLY A 547 12.36 40.47 -45.41
CA GLY A 547 11.55 40.12 -46.59
C GLY A 547 11.54 41.16 -47.73
N GLN A 548 12.00 42.40 -47.51
CA GLN A 548 11.98 43.44 -48.55
C GLN A 548 13.23 43.41 -49.42
N THR A 549 13.08 43.38 -50.74
CA THR A 549 14.22 43.40 -51.68
C THR A 549 14.38 44.72 -52.43
N GLN A 550 13.41 45.63 -52.39
CA GLN A 550 13.47 46.90 -53.12
C GLN A 550 12.85 48.06 -52.35
N LYS A 551 13.47 49.25 -52.44
CA LYS A 551 12.89 50.53 -52.03
C LYS A 551 13.33 51.65 -52.97
N THR A 552 12.61 52.77 -52.93
CA THR A 552 12.90 53.93 -53.77
C THR A 552 13.32 55.15 -52.98
N ILE A 553 14.36 55.84 -53.43
CA ILE A 553 14.72 57.17 -52.99
C ILE A 553 14.17 58.18 -54.01
N ASN A 554 13.21 59.00 -53.57
CA ASN A 554 12.58 60.02 -54.40
C ASN A 554 13.28 61.36 -54.22
N ILE A 555 13.82 61.92 -55.30
CA ILE A 555 14.46 63.23 -55.36
C ILE A 555 13.55 64.18 -56.15
N SER A 556 13.30 65.37 -55.60
CA SER A 556 12.55 66.41 -56.31
C SER A 556 13.47 67.18 -57.23
N ILE A 557 13.19 67.09 -58.53
CA ILE A 557 13.83 67.87 -59.60
C ILE A 557 13.01 69.11 -59.83
N LYS A 558 13.66 70.27 -59.96
CA LYS A 558 12.99 71.55 -60.21
C LYS A 558 12.92 71.77 -61.71
N GLY A 559 11.72 72.07 -62.19
CA GLY A 559 11.53 72.45 -63.58
C GLY A 559 11.62 73.97 -63.74
N ASP A 560 12.20 74.43 -64.85
CA ASP A 560 12.22 75.82 -65.23
C ASP A 560 12.02 76.03 -66.74
N VAL A 561 12.39 77.18 -67.29
CA VAL A 561 12.24 77.49 -68.74
C VAL A 561 13.58 77.81 -69.40
N ALA A 562 14.68 77.55 -68.72
CA ALA A 562 16.03 77.83 -69.17
C ALA A 562 16.51 76.67 -70.06
N PHE A 563 17.01 77.02 -71.25
CA PHE A 563 17.62 75.99 -72.08
C PHE A 563 19.00 75.62 -71.52
N GLU A 564 19.07 74.46 -70.87
CA GLU A 564 20.29 73.88 -70.33
C GLU A 564 20.66 72.55 -71.02
N GLY A 565 21.88 72.06 -70.81
CA GLY A 565 22.28 70.73 -71.29
C GLY A 565 21.62 69.63 -70.45
N ALA A 566 21.72 68.36 -70.87
CA ALA A 566 21.34 67.27 -69.97
C ALA A 566 22.28 67.25 -68.75
N GLU A 567 21.71 67.22 -67.56
CA GLU A 567 22.46 67.35 -66.32
C GLU A 567 22.39 66.08 -65.46
N THR A 568 23.25 65.99 -64.45
CA THR A 568 23.31 64.82 -63.57
C THR A 568 23.28 65.20 -62.09
N VAL A 569 22.50 64.45 -61.32
CA VAL A 569 22.52 64.42 -59.85
C VAL A 569 22.94 63.03 -59.39
N LYS A 570 23.71 62.93 -58.30
CA LYS A 570 24.15 61.65 -57.73
C LYS A 570 23.42 61.35 -56.42
N VAL A 571 23.17 60.09 -56.13
CA VAL A 571 22.72 59.59 -54.82
C VAL A 571 23.74 58.58 -54.32
N ASN A 572 24.42 58.88 -53.21
CA ASN A 572 25.42 58.00 -52.61
C ASN A 572 24.84 57.24 -51.41
N LEU A 573 25.08 55.94 -51.37
CA LEU A 573 24.78 55.03 -50.26
C LEU A 573 26.04 54.85 -49.38
N THR A 574 25.88 54.95 -48.05
CA THR A 574 26.97 54.83 -47.07
C THR A 574 26.50 54.15 -45.79
N ASN A 575 27.43 53.65 -44.98
CA ASN A 575 27.17 53.05 -43.66
C ASN A 575 26.07 51.96 -43.69
N GLY A 576 26.21 50.99 -44.60
CA GLY A 576 25.33 49.82 -44.64
C GLY A 576 25.47 48.98 -43.36
N VAL A 577 24.35 48.54 -42.79
CA VAL A 577 24.27 47.61 -41.66
C VAL A 577 23.53 46.36 -42.12
N ASN A 578 24.06 45.18 -41.78
CA ASN A 578 23.59 43.85 -42.22
C ASN A 578 23.51 43.70 -43.75
N VAL A 579 24.37 44.40 -44.49
CA VAL A 579 24.36 44.41 -45.95
C VAL A 579 25.72 44.75 -46.50
N THR A 580 26.06 44.16 -47.65
CA THR A 580 27.25 44.50 -48.42
C THR A 580 26.88 45.49 -49.54
N ILE A 581 27.41 46.72 -49.52
CA ILE A 581 27.16 47.69 -50.61
C ILE A 581 28.01 47.30 -51.83
N LEU A 582 27.37 46.73 -52.86
CA LEU A 582 28.03 46.30 -54.11
C LEU A 582 28.10 47.44 -55.13
N ASP A 583 27.06 48.28 -55.19
CA ASP A 583 27.06 49.52 -55.96
C ASP A 583 26.40 50.63 -55.12
N GLY A 584 27.22 51.60 -54.70
CA GLY A 584 26.80 52.65 -53.77
C GLY A 584 26.48 53.99 -54.42
N GLN A 585 26.50 54.14 -55.76
CA GLN A 585 26.25 55.44 -56.40
C GLN A 585 25.24 55.36 -57.55
N GLY A 586 24.06 55.93 -57.33
CA GLY A 586 23.06 56.12 -58.37
C GLY A 586 23.28 57.45 -59.08
N ILE A 587 23.26 57.43 -60.42
CA ILE A 587 23.34 58.61 -61.28
C ILE A 587 21.96 58.87 -61.89
N GLY A 588 21.41 60.04 -61.60
CA GLY A 588 20.16 60.54 -62.16
C GLY A 588 20.41 61.55 -63.25
N THR A 589 19.91 61.30 -64.47
CA THR A 589 20.03 62.24 -65.60
C THR A 589 18.77 63.10 -65.70
N ILE A 590 18.92 64.42 -65.66
CA ILE A 590 17.86 65.41 -65.85
C ILE A 590 17.91 65.86 -67.31
N ASN A 591 16.87 65.53 -68.06
CA ASN A 591 16.75 65.89 -69.48
C ASN A 591 15.98 67.20 -69.61
N ASN A 592 16.61 68.19 -70.23
CA ASN A 592 15.98 69.45 -70.57
C ASN A 592 14.93 69.29 -71.69
N ASN A 593 13.79 69.97 -71.54
CA ASN A 593 12.71 70.01 -72.53
C ASN A 593 12.30 71.43 -72.97
N ASP A 594 13.10 72.43 -72.65
CA ASP A 594 12.89 73.80 -73.06
C ASP A 594 13.41 74.10 -74.47
N LEU A 595 12.85 75.15 -75.07
CA LEU A 595 13.24 75.60 -76.41
C LEU A 595 14.40 76.60 -76.30
N GLY A 596 15.56 76.26 -76.84
CA GLY A 596 16.67 77.20 -76.97
C GLY A 596 16.29 78.39 -77.85
N TYR A 597 16.25 79.60 -77.27
CA TYR A 597 16.05 80.82 -78.04
C TYR A 597 17.34 81.19 -78.81
N PHE A 598 17.39 80.86 -80.10
CA PHE A 598 18.37 81.46 -81.01
C PHE A 598 17.92 82.89 -81.37
N LEU A 599 18.57 83.92 -80.80
CA LEU A 599 18.43 85.28 -81.31
C LEU A 599 19.19 85.41 -82.65
N PRO A 600 18.58 85.89 -83.75
CA PRO A 600 19.32 86.19 -84.96
C PRO A 600 20.26 87.38 -84.72
N MET A 601 21.54 87.19 -85.06
CA MET A 601 22.59 88.20 -84.99
C MET A 601 22.28 89.36 -85.94
N ILE A 602 21.88 90.53 -85.40
CA ILE A 602 21.85 91.78 -86.17
C ILE A 602 23.29 92.32 -86.23
N VAL A 603 23.95 92.14 -87.38
CA VAL A 603 25.20 92.86 -87.69
C VAL A 603 24.83 94.30 -88.08
N LYS A 604 25.23 95.27 -87.27
CA LYS A 604 25.21 96.70 -87.64
C LYS A 604 26.23 96.97 -88.75
N ARG A 605 25.82 97.72 -89.77
CA ARG A 605 26.72 98.63 -90.50
C ARG A 605 26.56 100.03 -89.92
#